data_AF-A0A1E4Q5T7-F1
#
_entry.id   AF-A0A1E4Q5T7-F1
#
_cell.length_a   1.000
_cell.length_b   1.000
_cell.length_c   1.000
_cell.angle_alpha   90.00
_cell.angle_beta   90.00
_cell.angle_gamma   90.00
#
_symmetry.space_group_name_H-M   'P 1'
#
loop_
_entity.id
_entity.type
_entity.pdbx_description
1 polymer ?
#
loop_
_entity_poly.entity_id
_entity_poly.type
_entity_poly.pdbx_seq_one_letter_code
_entity_poly.pdbx_strand_id
1 'polypeptide(L)'
;MTWWKKLLLGLAVVLVALALLVWFAPARWVAPMVETRLHGAQLREVSGSVWDGRVGEAVLADGTVLGRLDWQLSRRALFGQVRLHAAIDGPAIRGQGDVARDGDTASWRGVQLHVALNALPHPPTTPWGVPRGELVLDLQQMQVLKGWPDSVFGRVRWTRAAMQTPQASVALGDLLAELSGSHGVIRADL
;
A
#
# COMPACT_ATOMS: atom_id res chain seq x y z
N MET A 1 6.95 29.55 44.87
CA MET A 1 6.26 28.31 44.43
C MET A 1 5.32 28.47 43.21
N THR A 2 5.19 29.65 42.59
CA THR A 2 4.26 29.88 41.45
C THR A 2 4.90 29.70 40.06
N TRP A 3 6.24 29.73 39.94
CA TRP A 3 6.92 29.67 38.64
C TRP A 3 6.87 28.28 37.98
N TRP A 4 6.97 27.21 38.77
CA TRP A 4 6.86 25.83 38.28
C TRP A 4 5.45 25.52 37.75
N LYS A 5 4.41 26.09 38.37
CA LYS A 5 3.03 25.99 37.86
C LYS A 5 2.89 26.68 36.50
N LYS A 6 3.54 27.83 36.29
CA LYS A 6 3.56 28.53 34.99
C LYS A 6 4.36 27.76 33.92
N LEU A 7 5.49 27.16 34.29
CA LEU A 7 6.27 26.29 33.40
C LEU A 7 5.50 25.02 33.00
N LEU A 8 4.86 24.36 33.96
CA LEU A 8 4.01 23.20 33.70
C LEU A 8 2.81 23.56 32.82
N LEU A 9 2.17 24.70 33.07
CA LEU A 9 1.06 25.18 32.25
C LEU A 9 1.53 25.51 30.82
N GLY A 10 2.67 26.18 30.68
CA GLY A 10 3.27 26.47 29.38
C GLY A 10 3.62 25.19 28.61
N LEU A 11 4.23 24.21 29.28
CA LEU A 11 4.54 22.91 28.69
C LEU A 11 3.26 22.16 28.27
N ALA A 12 2.22 22.18 29.10
CA ALA A 12 0.94 21.57 28.76
C ALA A 12 0.30 22.20 27.53
N VAL A 13 0.34 23.54 27.41
CA VAL A 13 -0.17 24.26 26.23
C VAL A 13 0.62 23.87 24.98
N VAL A 14 1.95 23.77 25.07
CA VAL A 14 2.80 23.35 23.94
C VAL A 14 2.48 21.90 23.52
N LEU A 15 2.32 20.99 24.48
CA LEU A 15 1.97 19.59 24.19
C LEU A 15 0.60 19.48 23.53
N VAL A 16 -0.40 20.24 24.00
CA VAL A 16 -1.72 20.27 23.37
C VAL A 16 -1.65 20.85 21.95
N ALA A 17 -0.89 21.93 21.76
CA ALA A 17 -0.70 22.53 20.44
C ALA A 17 -0.03 21.54 19.47
N LEU A 18 0.99 20.81 19.90
CA LEU A 18 1.64 19.76 19.12
C LEU A 18 0.68 18.61 18.80
N ALA A 19 -0.11 18.16 19.78
CA ALA A 19 -1.11 17.12 19.58
C ALA A 19 -2.15 17.55 18.52
N LEU A 20 -2.64 18.79 18.60
CA LEU A 20 -3.56 19.35 17.61
C LEU A 20 -2.91 19.44 16.21
N LEU A 21 -1.64 19.85 16.15
CA LEU A 21 -0.90 19.94 14.89
C LEU A 21 -0.83 18.57 14.18
N VAL A 22 -0.51 17.51 14.93
CA VAL A 22 -0.45 16.13 14.43
C VAL A 22 -1.85 15.62 14.06
N TRP A 23 -2.85 15.95 14.87
CA TRP A 23 -4.23 15.54 14.66
C TRP A 23 -4.88 16.14 13.40
N PHE A 24 -4.50 17.38 13.05
CA PHE A 24 -4.97 18.08 11.86
C PHE A 24 -3.90 18.19 10.77
N ALA A 25 -2.85 17.36 10.83
CA ALA A 25 -1.73 17.42 9.90
C ALA A 25 -2.21 17.27 8.45
N PRO A 26 -1.99 18.30 7.59
CA PRO A 26 -2.35 18.23 6.17
C PRO A 26 -1.53 17.17 5.44
N ALA A 27 -2.15 16.43 4.53
CA ALA A 27 -1.45 15.42 3.72
C ALA A 27 -0.24 16.00 2.96
N ARG A 28 -0.40 17.23 2.44
CA ARG A 28 0.63 17.98 1.71
C ARG A 28 1.93 18.21 2.47
N TRP A 29 1.93 18.15 3.81
CA TRP A 29 3.17 18.33 4.59
C TRP A 29 4.08 17.11 4.51
N VAL A 30 3.50 15.93 4.33
CA VAL A 30 4.24 14.66 4.27
C VAL A 30 4.52 14.24 2.82
N ALA A 31 3.76 14.77 1.86
CA ALA A 31 3.95 14.53 0.43
C ALA A 31 5.43 14.56 -0.04
N PRO A 32 6.23 15.62 0.19
CA PRO A 32 7.62 15.66 -0.29
C PRO A 32 8.53 14.59 0.34
N MET A 33 8.24 14.17 1.58
CA MET A 33 8.98 13.07 2.23
C MET A 33 8.68 11.73 1.57
N VAL A 34 7.44 11.53 1.11
CA VAL A 34 7.01 10.32 0.41
C VAL A 34 7.54 10.31 -1.02
N GLU A 35 7.50 11.43 -1.73
CA GLU A 35 8.04 11.56 -3.09
C GLU A 35 9.53 11.19 -3.17
N THR A 36 10.32 11.60 -2.17
CA THR A 36 11.74 11.22 -2.06
C THR A 36 11.94 9.71 -1.92
N ARG A 37 10.99 8.99 -1.29
CA ARG A 37 11.03 7.52 -1.14
C ARG A 37 10.53 6.79 -2.39
N LEU A 38 9.72 7.45 -3.22
CA LEU A 38 9.17 6.93 -4.46
C LEU A 38 10.06 7.22 -5.69
N HIS A 39 11.37 7.46 -5.48
CA HIS A 39 12.36 7.66 -6.53
C HIS A 39 11.97 8.75 -7.56
N GLY A 40 11.37 9.84 -7.10
CA GLY A 40 11.00 10.97 -7.96
C GLY A 40 9.58 10.91 -8.55
N ALA A 41 8.73 9.99 -8.07
CA ALA A 41 7.30 10.09 -8.34
C ALA A 41 6.72 11.39 -7.72
N GLN A 42 5.90 12.10 -8.48
CA GLN A 42 5.18 13.30 -8.08
C GLN A 42 3.75 12.95 -7.70
N LEU A 43 3.28 13.49 -6.58
CA LEU A 43 1.91 13.37 -6.13
C LEU A 43 1.19 14.68 -6.43
N ARG A 44 0.33 14.71 -7.45
CA ARG A 44 -0.44 15.90 -7.84
C ARG A 44 -1.81 15.89 -7.17
N GLU A 45 -2.31 17.09 -6.91
CA GLU A 45 -3.64 17.32 -6.31
C GLU A 45 -3.82 16.62 -4.95
N VAL A 46 -2.76 16.62 -4.13
CA VAL A 46 -2.82 16.05 -2.77
C VAL A 46 -3.78 16.87 -1.92
N SER A 47 -4.82 16.22 -1.41
CA SER A 47 -5.89 16.82 -0.62
C SER A 47 -6.16 16.01 0.64
N GLY A 48 -6.77 16.67 1.64
CA GLY A 48 -7.08 16.06 2.93
C GLY A 48 -5.94 16.11 3.95
N SER A 49 -5.99 15.18 4.89
CA SER A 49 -5.09 15.07 6.03
C SER A 49 -4.25 13.80 5.93
N VAL A 50 -3.23 13.69 6.78
CA VAL A 50 -2.45 12.44 6.91
C VAL A 50 -3.34 11.25 7.29
N TRP A 51 -4.48 11.51 7.95
CA TRP A 51 -5.44 10.50 8.42
C TRP A 51 -6.48 10.09 7.37
N ASP A 52 -6.83 10.99 6.47
CA ASP A 52 -7.86 10.79 5.45
C ASP A 52 -7.53 11.74 4.31
N GLY A 53 -7.02 11.18 3.23
CA GLY A 53 -6.44 11.95 2.14
C GLY A 53 -6.56 11.26 0.81
N ARG A 54 -6.36 12.07 -0.24
CA ARG A 54 -6.43 11.65 -1.63
C ARG A 54 -5.35 12.34 -2.43
N VAL A 55 -4.80 11.62 -3.39
CA VAL A 55 -3.97 12.11 -4.49
C VAL A 55 -4.79 11.97 -5.77
N GLY A 56 -4.98 13.08 -6.49
CA GLY A 56 -5.70 13.08 -7.77
C GLY A 56 -4.91 12.38 -8.87
N GLU A 57 -3.60 12.62 -8.94
CA GLU A 57 -2.73 11.93 -9.89
C GLU A 57 -1.37 11.63 -9.27
N ALA A 58 -1.05 10.35 -9.12
CA ALA A 58 0.31 9.90 -8.86
C ALA A 58 1.03 9.71 -10.19
N VAL A 59 2.13 10.42 -10.40
CA VAL A 59 2.91 10.41 -11.64
C VAL A 59 4.33 9.93 -11.33
N LEU A 60 4.85 8.94 -12.04
CA LEU A 60 6.24 8.51 -11.88
C LEU A 60 7.21 9.57 -12.43
N ALA A 61 8.50 9.42 -12.10
CA ALA A 61 9.56 10.29 -12.62
C ALA A 61 9.67 10.28 -14.16
N ASP A 62 9.20 9.22 -14.82
CA ASP A 62 9.14 9.06 -16.28
C ASP A 62 7.94 9.79 -16.93
N GLY A 63 7.07 10.41 -16.12
CA GLY A 63 5.83 11.05 -16.56
C GLY A 63 4.62 10.12 -16.62
N THR A 64 4.75 8.85 -16.23
CA THR A 64 3.63 7.90 -16.29
C THR A 64 2.63 8.12 -15.17
N VAL A 65 1.35 8.23 -15.53
CA VAL A 65 0.25 8.38 -14.57
C VAL A 65 -0.15 7.01 -14.02
N LEU A 66 0.07 6.80 -12.71
CA LEU A 66 -0.43 5.64 -11.95
C LEU A 66 -1.91 5.76 -11.63
N GLY A 67 -2.46 6.98 -11.60
CA GLY A 67 -3.86 7.26 -11.30
C GLY A 67 -4.07 7.84 -9.92
N ARG A 68 -5.26 7.59 -9.37
CA ARG A 68 -5.73 8.15 -8.09
C ARG A 68 -5.35 7.24 -6.93
N LEU A 69 -4.99 7.84 -5.80
CA LEU A 69 -4.72 7.12 -4.56
C LEU A 69 -5.53 7.74 -3.44
N ASP A 70 -6.31 6.93 -2.74
CA ASP A 70 -7.12 7.27 -1.60
C ASP A 70 -6.61 6.49 -0.37
N TRP A 71 -6.52 7.13 0.79
CA TRP A 71 -6.15 6.43 2.03
C TRP A 71 -6.91 6.95 3.24
N GLN A 72 -7.14 6.05 4.18
CA GLN A 72 -7.72 6.34 5.47
C GLN A 72 -6.92 5.63 6.56
N LEU A 73 -6.17 6.41 7.32
CA LEU A 73 -5.39 5.97 8.47
C LEU A 73 -6.13 6.32 9.76
N SER A 74 -6.40 5.32 10.59
CA SER A 74 -7.02 5.52 11.89
C SER A 74 -6.11 6.30 12.81
N ARG A 75 -6.68 7.30 13.50
CA ARG A 75 -6.00 8.08 14.53
C ARG A 75 -5.53 7.25 15.73
N ARG A 76 -6.05 6.02 15.87
CA ARG A 76 -5.56 5.06 16.87
C ARG A 76 -4.10 4.64 16.63
N ALA A 77 -3.54 4.93 15.45
CA ALA A 77 -2.13 4.74 15.16
C ALA A 77 -1.23 5.53 16.12
N LEU A 78 -1.69 6.67 16.64
CA LEU A 78 -0.97 7.44 17.68
C LEU A 78 -0.80 6.67 19.00
N PHE A 79 -1.66 5.67 19.24
CA PHE A 79 -1.63 4.80 20.40
C PHE A 79 -1.09 3.40 20.07
N GLY A 80 -0.43 3.23 18.91
CA GLY A 80 0.16 1.96 18.47
C GLY A 80 -0.78 1.01 17.71
N GLN A 81 -2.06 1.36 17.56
CA GLN A 81 -3.02 0.56 16.79
C GLN A 81 -3.19 1.14 15.38
N VAL A 82 -2.35 0.69 14.46
CA VAL A 82 -2.40 1.15 13.07
C VAL A 82 -3.55 0.45 12.37
N ARG A 83 -4.43 1.22 11.71
CA ARG A 83 -5.41 0.68 10.75
C ARG A 83 -5.42 1.61 9.55
N LEU A 84 -5.08 1.07 8.38
CA LEU A 84 -4.95 1.78 7.13
C LEU A 84 -5.85 1.09 6.11
N HIS A 85 -6.81 1.83 5.56
CA HIS A 85 -7.45 1.47 4.31
C HIS A 85 -6.74 2.25 3.19
N ALA A 86 -6.41 1.57 2.10
CA ALA A 86 -5.84 2.22 0.93
C ALA A 86 -6.51 1.70 -0.33
N ALA A 87 -6.77 2.59 -1.28
CA ALA A 87 -7.32 2.27 -2.58
C ALA A 87 -6.57 3.04 -3.67
N ILE A 88 -6.19 2.34 -4.74
CA ILE A 88 -5.58 2.90 -5.94
C ILE A 88 -6.49 2.62 -7.13
N ASP A 89 -6.74 3.63 -7.95
CA ASP A 89 -7.51 3.51 -9.17
C ASP A 89 -6.78 4.18 -10.33
N GLY A 90 -6.23 3.34 -11.19
CA GLY A 90 -5.39 3.73 -12.30
C GLY A 90 -5.63 2.91 -13.56
N PRO A 91 -5.03 3.33 -14.68
CA PRO A 91 -5.17 2.62 -15.95
C PRO A 91 -4.46 1.25 -15.93
N ALA A 92 -3.31 1.14 -15.27
CA ALA A 92 -2.53 -0.08 -15.20
C ALA A 92 -2.71 -0.86 -13.89
N ILE A 93 -3.02 -0.17 -12.80
CA ILE A 93 -3.12 -0.74 -11.45
C ILE A 93 -4.40 -0.24 -10.81
N ARG A 94 -5.22 -1.17 -10.34
CA ARG A 94 -6.38 -0.88 -9.48
C ARG A 94 -6.32 -1.82 -8.29
N GLY A 95 -6.56 -1.32 -7.10
CA GLY A 95 -6.60 -2.19 -5.94
C GLY A 95 -7.09 -1.48 -4.70
N GLN A 96 -7.45 -2.27 -3.70
CA GLN A 96 -7.86 -1.78 -2.41
C GLN A 96 -7.49 -2.81 -1.34
N GLY A 97 -7.40 -2.38 -0.10
CA GLY A 97 -7.23 -3.31 1.01
C GLY A 97 -7.09 -2.64 2.36
N ASP A 98 -7.29 -3.45 3.39
CA ASP A 98 -7.16 -3.03 4.77
C ASP A 98 -5.92 -3.65 5.40
N VAL A 99 -5.12 -2.80 6.04
CA VAL A 99 -3.94 -3.20 6.81
C VAL A 99 -4.16 -2.77 8.25
N ALA A 100 -4.01 -3.69 9.20
CA ALA A 100 -4.04 -3.38 10.61
C ALA A 100 -2.80 -3.95 11.31
N ARG A 101 -2.17 -3.15 12.17
CA ARG A 101 -1.08 -3.59 13.06
C ARG A 101 -1.43 -3.28 14.50
N ASP A 102 -1.25 -4.28 15.36
CA ASP A 102 -1.42 -4.19 16.80
C ASP A 102 -0.24 -4.91 17.47
N GLY A 103 0.63 -4.14 18.11
CA GLY A 103 1.91 -4.63 18.64
C GLY A 103 2.75 -5.33 17.56
N ASP A 104 3.06 -6.61 17.80
CA ASP A 104 3.86 -7.45 16.91
C ASP A 104 3.05 -8.14 15.81
N THR A 105 1.72 -7.96 15.79
CA THR A 105 0.82 -8.60 14.82
C THR A 105 0.46 -7.60 13.72
N ALA A 106 0.71 -7.96 12.47
CA ALA A 106 0.21 -7.25 11.31
C ALA A 106 -0.78 -8.15 10.56
N SER A 107 -1.89 -7.57 10.11
CA SER A 107 -2.93 -8.26 9.37
C SER A 107 -3.32 -7.47 8.14
N TRP A 108 -3.48 -8.18 7.03
CA TRP A 108 -4.04 -7.67 5.78
C TRP A 108 -5.37 -8.39 5.55
N ARG A 109 -6.39 -7.66 5.13
CA ARG A 109 -7.72 -8.22 4.87
C ARG A 109 -8.31 -7.59 3.61
N GLY A 110 -9.02 -8.43 2.84
CA GLY A 110 -9.75 -8.00 1.66
C GLY A 110 -8.89 -7.26 0.64
N VAL A 111 -7.62 -7.63 0.52
CA VAL A 111 -6.70 -6.99 -0.43
C VAL A 111 -7.02 -7.51 -1.82
N GLN A 112 -7.55 -6.63 -2.66
CA GLN A 112 -7.83 -6.89 -4.06
C GLN A 112 -6.88 -6.05 -4.88
N LEU A 113 -6.15 -6.67 -5.80
CA LEU A 113 -5.22 -5.96 -6.67
C LEU A 113 -5.36 -6.51 -8.08
N HIS A 114 -5.65 -5.63 -9.02
CA HIS A 114 -5.69 -5.90 -10.44
C HIS A 114 -4.59 -5.10 -11.13
N VAL A 115 -3.70 -5.80 -11.82
CA VAL A 115 -2.58 -5.24 -12.56
C VAL A 115 -2.68 -5.67 -14.01
N ALA A 116 -2.88 -4.71 -14.91
CA ALA A 116 -2.76 -4.90 -16.34
C ALA A 116 -1.28 -4.80 -16.73
N LEU A 117 -0.58 -5.94 -16.77
CA LEU A 117 0.86 -6.00 -17.04
C LEU A 117 1.23 -5.37 -18.38
N ASN A 118 0.30 -5.37 -19.34
CA ASN A 118 0.48 -4.77 -20.65
C ASN A 118 0.45 -3.24 -20.64
N ALA A 119 -0.21 -2.65 -19.65
CA ALA A 119 -0.33 -1.20 -19.47
C ALA A 119 0.70 -0.63 -18.48
N LEU A 120 1.51 -1.50 -17.85
CA LEU A 120 2.58 -1.04 -16.98
C LEU A 120 3.66 -0.32 -17.82
N PRO A 121 4.13 0.87 -17.38
CA PRO A 121 5.22 1.56 -18.05
C PRO A 121 6.53 0.78 -17.98
N HIS A 122 6.77 0.15 -16.83
CA HIS A 122 7.96 -0.64 -16.52
C HIS A 122 7.52 -2.03 -16.11
N PRO A 123 7.23 -2.93 -17.06
CA PRO A 123 6.84 -4.28 -16.73
C PRO A 123 8.02 -5.00 -16.07
N PRO A 124 7.78 -5.82 -15.04
CA PRO A 124 8.86 -6.49 -14.31
C PRO A 124 9.63 -7.43 -15.22
N THR A 125 10.94 -7.21 -15.38
CA THR A 125 11.81 -8.13 -16.12
C THR A 125 12.19 -9.31 -15.24
N THR A 126 11.81 -10.52 -15.64
CA THR A 126 12.24 -11.77 -15.00
C THR A 126 13.36 -12.42 -15.82
N PRO A 127 14.15 -13.34 -15.23
CA PRO A 127 15.13 -14.12 -16.00
C PRO A 127 14.53 -14.88 -17.19
N TRP A 128 13.22 -15.13 -17.16
CA TRP A 128 12.48 -15.86 -18.19
C TRP A 128 11.76 -14.96 -19.20
N GLY A 129 11.91 -13.63 -19.09
CA GLY A 129 11.29 -12.65 -19.98
C GLY A 129 10.37 -11.66 -19.26
N VAL A 130 9.59 -10.94 -20.04
CA VAL A 130 8.64 -9.92 -19.56
C VAL A 130 7.23 -10.53 -19.51
N PRO A 131 6.59 -10.60 -18.34
CA PRO A 131 5.25 -11.13 -18.21
C PRO A 131 4.21 -10.17 -18.80
N ARG A 132 3.21 -10.72 -19.46
CA ARG A 132 2.12 -10.03 -20.15
C ARG A 132 0.78 -10.62 -19.72
N GLY A 133 -0.30 -9.86 -19.89
CA GLY A 133 -1.65 -10.24 -19.50
C GLY A 133 -2.19 -9.44 -18.32
N GLU A 134 -3.13 -10.03 -17.58
CA GLU A 134 -3.80 -9.39 -16.44
C GLU A 134 -3.65 -10.25 -15.19
N LEU A 135 -3.09 -9.66 -14.14
CA LEU A 135 -2.89 -10.28 -12.84
C LEU A 135 -3.93 -9.78 -11.85
N VAL A 136 -4.73 -10.69 -11.30
CA VAL A 136 -5.71 -10.40 -10.25
C VAL A 136 -5.31 -11.16 -8.99
N LEU A 137 -4.98 -10.44 -7.94
CA LEU A 137 -4.76 -10.95 -6.59
C LEU A 137 -6.00 -10.64 -5.74
N ASP A 138 -6.53 -11.67 -5.11
CA ASP A 138 -7.61 -11.62 -4.13
C ASP A 138 -7.11 -12.26 -2.84
N LEU A 139 -6.53 -11.45 -1.97
CA LEU A 139 -6.02 -11.87 -0.67
C LEU A 139 -7.07 -11.56 0.40
N GLN A 140 -7.72 -12.61 0.88
CA GLN A 140 -8.81 -12.50 1.83
C GLN A 140 -8.28 -12.16 3.22
N GLN A 141 -7.23 -12.86 3.64
CA GLN A 141 -6.57 -12.63 4.92
C GLN A 141 -5.10 -13.02 4.87
N MET A 142 -4.25 -12.20 5.47
CA MET A 142 -2.88 -12.55 5.81
C MET A 142 -2.58 -12.02 7.20
N GLN A 143 -2.00 -12.85 8.07
CA GLN A 143 -1.52 -12.46 9.38
C GLN A 143 -0.03 -12.73 9.47
N VAL A 144 0.70 -11.78 10.04
CA VAL A 144 2.13 -11.84 10.25
C VAL A 144 2.37 -11.53 11.72
N LEU A 145 2.99 -12.48 12.43
CA LEU A 145 3.35 -12.34 13.82
C LEU A 145 4.88 -12.22 13.92
N LYS A 146 5.38 -11.11 14.49
CA LYS A 146 6.82 -10.86 14.65
C LYS A 146 7.62 -10.98 13.34
N GLY A 147 7.01 -10.59 12.22
CA GLY A 147 7.62 -10.65 10.88
C GLY A 147 7.50 -12.01 10.18
N TRP A 148 6.94 -13.03 10.83
CA TRP A 148 6.71 -14.35 10.23
C TRP A 148 5.24 -14.53 9.82
N PRO A 149 4.95 -15.04 8.60
CA PRO A 149 3.58 -15.32 8.18
C PRO A 149 2.97 -16.38 9.11
N ASP A 150 1.93 -16.00 9.84
CA ASP A 150 1.17 -16.94 10.66
C ASP A 150 0.10 -17.64 9.82
N SER A 151 -0.68 -16.86 9.07
CA SER A 151 -1.70 -17.40 8.16
C SER A 151 -1.80 -16.59 6.88
N VAL A 152 -2.10 -17.25 5.78
CA VAL A 152 -2.37 -16.61 4.49
C VAL A 152 -3.48 -17.39 3.77
N PHE A 153 -4.46 -16.66 3.26
CA PHE A 153 -5.51 -17.23 2.44
C PHE A 153 -5.88 -16.24 1.33
N GLY A 154 -5.74 -16.68 0.09
CA GLY A 154 -5.99 -15.86 -1.07
C GLY A 154 -5.87 -16.63 -2.37
N ARG A 155 -6.12 -15.93 -3.47
CA ARG A 155 -6.05 -16.47 -4.82
C ARG A 155 -5.34 -15.49 -5.72
N VAL A 156 -4.58 -16.02 -6.65
CA VAL A 156 -3.93 -15.25 -7.71
C VAL A 156 -4.42 -15.83 -9.03
N ARG A 157 -4.91 -14.98 -9.92
CA ARG A 157 -5.33 -15.36 -11.25
C ARG A 157 -4.55 -14.52 -12.26
N TRP A 158 -3.85 -15.19 -13.16
CA TRP A 158 -3.14 -14.56 -14.25
C TRP A 158 -3.81 -14.96 -15.56
N THR A 159 -4.59 -14.04 -16.12
CA THR A 159 -5.33 -14.29 -17.37
C THR A 159 -4.60 -13.76 -18.58
N ARG A 160 -4.78 -14.44 -19.72
CA ARG A 160 -4.02 -14.19 -20.96
C ARG A 160 -2.53 -14.09 -20.66
N ALA A 161 -2.07 -15.00 -19.78
CA ALA A 161 -0.70 -15.08 -19.34
C ALA A 161 0.18 -15.37 -20.54
N ALA A 162 1.18 -14.53 -20.75
CA ALA A 162 2.19 -14.73 -21.77
C ALA A 162 3.54 -14.22 -21.26
N MET A 163 4.61 -14.88 -21.69
CA MET A 163 5.97 -14.48 -21.41
C MET A 163 6.62 -14.01 -22.70
N GLN A 164 6.98 -12.73 -22.75
CA GLN A 164 7.72 -12.16 -23.86
C GLN A 164 9.21 -12.39 -23.61
N THR A 165 9.80 -13.34 -24.33
CA THR A 165 11.25 -13.58 -24.32
C THR A 165 11.93 -12.83 -25.47
N PRO A 166 13.27 -12.70 -25.46
CA PRO A 166 13.99 -12.12 -26.60
C PRO A 166 13.76 -12.86 -27.92
N GLN A 167 13.45 -14.16 -27.88
CA GLN A 167 13.31 -15.02 -29.04
C GLN A 167 11.85 -15.15 -29.53
N ALA A 168 10.88 -15.17 -28.61
CA ALA A 168 9.47 -15.38 -28.94
C ALA A 168 8.52 -14.95 -27.82
N SER A 169 7.23 -14.81 -28.16
CA SER A 169 6.16 -14.71 -27.17
C SER A 169 5.62 -16.10 -26.86
N VAL A 170 5.68 -16.53 -25.59
CA VAL A 170 5.18 -17.83 -25.13
C VAL A 170 3.86 -17.62 -24.39
N ALA A 171 2.76 -18.08 -24.98
CA ALA A 171 1.45 -18.05 -24.32
C ALA A 171 1.37 -19.15 -23.25
N LEU A 172 1.03 -18.78 -22.03
CA LEU A 172 0.83 -19.68 -20.88
C LEU A 172 -0.67 -19.97 -20.63
N GLY A 173 -1.57 -19.19 -21.24
CA GLY A 173 -3.02 -19.37 -21.09
C GLY A 173 -3.56 -18.65 -19.86
N ASP A 174 -4.50 -19.27 -19.14
CA ASP A 174 -5.02 -18.74 -17.89
C ASP A 174 -4.50 -19.58 -16.73
N LEU A 175 -3.80 -18.94 -15.80
CA LEU A 175 -3.23 -19.57 -14.62
C LEU A 175 -4.03 -19.14 -13.38
N LEU A 176 -4.36 -20.10 -12.53
CA LEU A 176 -4.95 -19.86 -11.22
C LEU A 176 -4.01 -20.46 -10.18
N ALA A 177 -3.75 -19.72 -9.11
CA ALA A 177 -3.01 -20.23 -7.97
C ALA A 177 -3.81 -19.93 -6.70
N GLU A 178 -4.00 -20.94 -5.86
CA GLU A 178 -4.56 -20.78 -4.52
C GLU A 178 -3.43 -20.70 -3.52
N LEU A 179 -3.43 -19.64 -2.71
CA LEU A 179 -2.48 -19.42 -1.64
C LEU A 179 -3.16 -19.82 -0.33
N SER A 180 -2.64 -20.86 0.32
CA SER A 180 -3.09 -21.28 1.63
C SER A 180 -1.90 -21.55 2.54
N GLY A 181 -1.96 -21.07 3.77
CA GLY A 181 -0.87 -21.29 4.71
C GLY A 181 -1.29 -21.04 6.14
N SER A 182 -0.71 -21.83 7.03
CA SER A 182 -0.88 -21.70 8.48
C SER A 182 0.41 -22.08 9.19
N HIS A 183 0.66 -21.47 10.35
CA HIS A 183 1.79 -21.74 11.22
C HIS A 183 3.15 -21.62 10.51
N GLY A 184 3.34 -20.62 9.66
CA GLY A 184 4.62 -20.39 8.98
C GLY A 184 4.85 -21.18 7.70
N VAL A 185 3.95 -22.10 7.31
CA VAL A 185 4.05 -22.84 6.04
C VAL A 185 3.07 -22.25 5.03
N ILE A 186 3.59 -21.78 3.90
CA ILE A 186 2.79 -21.28 2.77
C ILE A 186 2.81 -22.33 1.66
N ARG A 187 1.63 -22.77 1.23
CA ARG A 187 1.41 -23.62 0.06
C ARG A 187 0.77 -22.80 -1.04
N ALA A 188 1.24 -23.03 -2.27
CA ALA A 188 0.64 -22.50 -3.48
C ALA A 188 0.25 -23.71 -4.36
N ASP A 189 -1.04 -23.85 -4.63
CA ASP A 189 -1.59 -24.90 -5.48
C ASP A 189 -2.01 -24.25 -6.83
N LEU A 190 -1.56 -24.82 -7.96
CA LEU A 190 -1.75 -24.32 -9.33
C LEU A 190 -2.79 -25.14 -10.10
#